data_AF-A0A2E9Q8Z0-F1
#
_entry.id   AF-A0A2E9Q8Z0-F1
#
_cell.length_a   1.000
_cell.length_b   1.000
_cell.length_c   1.000
_cell.angle_alpha   90.00
_cell.angle_beta   90.00
_cell.angle_gamma   90.00
#
_symmetry.space_group_name_H-M   'P 1'
#
loop_
_entity.id
_entity.type
_entity.pdbx_description
1 polymer ?
#
loop_
_entity_poly.entity_id
_entity_poly.type
_entity_poly.pdbx_seq_one_letter_code
_entity_poly.pdbx_strand_id
1 'polypeptide(L)'
;MPNLQVKDIDEKLYSLLREKARSENRSISQEVVTILEEYLANPLAFKSNPAQEFLKLKGAWKDNRSAEEIIEDTRKSRTTNRRFESGNDIFT
;
A
#
# COMPACT_ATOMS: atom_id res chain seq x y z
N MET A 1 18.38 -19.38 26.22
CA MET A 1 17.90 -18.25 25.39
C MET A 1 18.17 -18.60 23.94
N PRO A 2 17.17 -18.47 23.05
CA PRO A 2 17.44 -18.53 21.62
C PRO A 2 18.39 -17.39 21.22
N ASN A 3 19.33 -17.67 20.32
CA ASN A 3 20.27 -16.70 19.79
C ASN A 3 20.06 -16.61 18.27
N LEU A 4 19.76 -15.41 17.77
CA LEU A 4 19.61 -15.13 16.35
C LEU A 4 20.84 -14.38 15.85
N GLN A 5 21.57 -14.99 14.92
CA GLN A 5 22.67 -14.34 14.21
C GLN A 5 22.24 -14.04 12.78
N VAL A 6 22.33 -12.77 12.39
CA VAL A 6 22.07 -12.31 11.02
C VAL A 6 23.43 -12.09 10.35
N LYS A 7 23.66 -12.75 9.22
CA LYS A 7 24.87 -12.60 8.40
C LYS A 7 24.61 -11.65 7.24
N ASP A 8 25.68 -11.04 6.72
CA ASP A 8 25.66 -10.20 5.53
C ASP A 8 24.69 -9.01 5.62
N ILE A 9 24.59 -8.39 6.80
CA ILE A 9 23.81 -7.16 6.95
C ILE A 9 24.51 -6.01 6.22
N ASP A 10 23.76 -5.33 5.36
CA ASP A 10 24.23 -4.13 4.68
C ASP A 10 24.59 -3.04 5.71
N GLU A 11 25.72 -2.37 5.52
CA GLU A 11 26.23 -1.36 6.46
C GLU A 11 25.26 -0.17 6.61
N LYS A 12 24.55 0.19 5.53
CA LYS A 12 23.51 1.22 5.56
C LYS A 12 22.30 0.78 6.37
N LEU A 13 21.92 -0.50 6.30
CA LEU A 13 20.84 -1.02 7.13
C LEU A 13 21.24 -1.02 8.61
N TYR A 14 22.47 -1.43 8.91
CA TYR A 14 22.98 -1.42 10.28
C TYR A 14 23.06 0.01 10.86
N SER A 15 23.47 1.00 10.05
CA SER A 15 23.51 2.39 10.50
C SER A 15 22.10 2.94 10.80
N LEU A 16 21.11 2.66 9.96
CA LEU A 16 19.72 3.05 10.19
C LEU A 16 19.14 2.42 11.47
N LEU A 17 19.41 1.13 11.71
CA LEU A 17 19.02 0.45 12.95
C LEU A 17 19.67 1.11 14.18
N ARG A 18 20.94 1.52 14.06
CA ARG A 18 21.66 2.19 15.15
C ARG A 18 21.10 3.58 15.45
N GLU A 19 20.71 4.34 14.43
CA GLU A 19 20.08 5.65 14.60
C GLU A 19 18.73 5.52 15.28
N LYS A 20 17.89 4.57 14.84
CA LYS A 20 16.59 4.30 15.46
C LYS A 20 16.73 3.82 16.91
N ALA A 21 17.65 2.91 17.18
CA ALA A 21 17.91 2.45 18.56
C ALA A 21 18.33 3.60 19.49
N ARG A 22 19.14 4.56 18.97
CA ARG A 22 19.52 5.76 19.72
C ARG A 22 18.33 6.69 19.98
N SER A 23 17.45 6.91 18.99
CA SER A 23 16.27 7.78 19.20
C SER A 23 15.31 7.19 20.23
N GLU A 24 15.18 5.87 20.27
CA GLU A 24 14.32 5.15 21.23
C GLU A 24 14.99 4.86 22.58
N ASN A 25 16.25 5.29 22.79
CA ASN A 25 17.07 5.00 23.98
C ASN A 25 17.16 3.50 24.31
N ARG A 26 17.28 2.65 23.28
CA ARG A 26 17.36 1.19 23.40
C ARG A 26 18.67 0.64 22.85
N SER A 27 19.02 -0.58 23.25
CA SER A 27 20.11 -1.31 22.58
C SER A 27 19.66 -1.76 21.19
N ILE A 28 20.62 -1.96 20.26
CA ILE A 28 20.31 -2.44 18.90
C ILE A 28 19.60 -3.79 18.95
N SER A 29 20.07 -4.72 19.79
CA SER A 29 19.44 -6.05 19.92
C SER A 29 17.99 -5.95 20.38
N GLN A 30 17.72 -5.07 21.35
CA GLN A 30 16.36 -4.85 21.84
C GLN A 30 15.49 -4.17 20.77
N GLU A 31 16.03 -3.18 20.06
CA GLU A 31 15.31 -2.50 18.98
C GLU A 31 14.92 -3.47 17.85
N VAL A 32 15.84 -4.35 17.45
CA VAL A 32 15.54 -5.40 16.45
C VAL A 32 14.43 -6.32 16.94
N VAL A 33 14.46 -6.74 18.20
CA VAL A 33 13.39 -7.57 18.77
C VAL A 33 12.07 -6.82 18.77
N THR A 34 12.04 -5.56 19.19
CA THR A 34 10.82 -4.76 19.21
C THR A 34 10.23 -4.57 17.81
N ILE A 35 11.06 -4.29 16.79
CA ILE A 35 10.59 -4.21 15.40
C ILE A 35 9.96 -5.53 14.95
N LEU A 36 10.58 -6.67 15.30
CA LEU A 36 10.06 -7.99 14.96
C LEU A 36 8.74 -8.27 15.70
N GLU A 37 8.64 -7.94 16.98
CA GLU A 37 7.43 -8.07 17.79
C GLU A 37 6.29 -7.22 17.22
N GLU A 38 6.55 -5.95 16.90
CA GLU A 38 5.58 -5.03 16.30
C GLU A 38 5.11 -5.54 14.94
N TYR A 39 6.03 -6.01 14.10
CA TYR A 39 5.69 -6.57 12.80
C TYR A 39 4.85 -7.84 12.91
N LEU A 40 5.18 -8.74 13.84
CA LEU A 40 4.43 -9.97 14.06
C LEU A 40 3.08 -9.73 14.74
N ALA A 41 2.97 -8.71 15.59
CA ALA A 41 1.73 -8.32 16.25
C ALA A 41 0.71 -7.73 15.27
N ASN A 42 1.16 -6.95 14.27
CA ASN A 42 0.28 -6.43 13.22
C ASN A 42 0.96 -6.35 11.85
N PRO A 43 1.05 -7.47 11.11
CA PRO A 43 1.64 -7.49 9.77
C PRO A 43 0.91 -6.59 8.77
N LEU A 44 -0.37 -6.28 9.02
CA LEU A 44 -1.20 -5.44 8.15
C LEU A 44 -0.91 -3.95 8.31
N ALA A 45 -0.29 -3.52 9.41
CA ALA A 45 0.17 -2.14 9.58
C ALA A 45 1.37 -1.82 8.66
N PHE A 46 2.17 -2.84 8.31
CA PHE A 46 3.36 -2.72 7.48
C PHE A 46 3.12 -3.11 6.01
N LYS A 47 2.00 -3.76 5.70
CA LYS A 47 1.52 -3.91 4.32
C LYS A 47 0.76 -2.64 3.93
N SER A 48 0.94 -2.16 2.69
CA SER A 48 0.10 -1.09 2.15
C SER A 48 -1.36 -1.54 2.27
N ASN A 49 -2.10 -0.92 3.19
CA ASN A 49 -3.49 -1.25 3.39
C ASN A 49 -4.26 -0.80 2.15
N PRO A 50 -4.86 -1.72 1.36
CA PRO A 50 -5.60 -1.33 0.16
C PRO A 50 -6.68 -0.29 0.47
N ALA A 51 -7.30 -0.36 1.65
CA ALA A 51 -8.28 0.63 2.10
C ALA A 51 -7.68 2.03 2.26
N GLN A 52 -6.42 2.15 2.71
CA GLN A 52 -5.75 3.45 2.76
C GLN A 52 -5.38 3.97 1.38
N GLU A 53 -5.03 3.10 0.43
CA GLU A 53 -4.86 3.50 -0.97
C GLU A 53 -6.18 3.96 -1.60
N PHE A 54 -7.30 3.26 -1.36
CA PHE A 54 -8.63 3.71 -1.78
C PHE A 54 -9.01 5.05 -1.15
N LEU A 55 -8.67 5.28 0.11
CA LEU A 55 -8.89 6.57 0.77
C LEU A 55 -8.04 7.70 0.15
N LYS A 56 -6.81 7.42 -0.29
CA LYS A 56 -5.98 8.40 -1.02
C LYS A 56 -6.55 8.76 -2.39
N LEU A 57 -7.27 7.84 -3.03
CA LEU A 57 -7.96 8.09 -4.30
C LEU A 57 -9.23 8.94 -4.11
N LYS A 58 -9.79 9.01 -2.89
CA LYS A 58 -10.96 9.85 -2.59
C LYS A 58 -10.60 11.33 -2.78
N GLY A 59 -11.20 11.96 -3.79
CA GLY A 59 -10.95 13.37 -4.13
C GLY A 59 -9.71 13.60 -5.01
N ALA A 60 -9.05 12.54 -5.48
CA ALA A 60 -7.96 12.65 -6.44
C ALA A 60 -8.45 13.01 -7.85
N TRP A 61 -9.72 12.71 -8.17
CA TRP A 61 -10.32 13.11 -9.42
C TRP A 61 -10.66 14.60 -9.38
N LYS A 62 -9.77 15.41 -9.96
CA LYS A 62 -9.97 16.83 -10.24
C LYS A 62 -10.18 16.98 -11.74
N ASP A 63 -11.44 17.07 -12.15
CA ASP A 63 -11.80 17.40 -13.52
C ASP A 63 -12.23 18.87 -13.56
N ASN A 64 -11.73 19.61 -14.54
CA ASN A 64 -12.15 20.99 -14.77
C ASN A 64 -13.44 21.07 -15.60
N ARG A 65 -13.86 19.95 -16.20
CA ARG A 65 -15.10 19.84 -16.97
C ARG A 65 -16.30 19.86 -16.04
N SER A 66 -17.37 20.48 -16.50
CA SER A 66 -18.65 20.45 -15.78
C SER A 66 -19.26 19.05 -15.83
N ALA A 67 -20.21 18.77 -14.94
CA ALA A 67 -20.93 17.49 -14.94
C ALA A 67 -21.61 17.24 -16.29
N GLU A 68 -22.16 18.29 -16.91
CA GLU A 68 -22.83 18.25 -18.21
C GLU A 68 -21.89 17.86 -19.34
N GLU A 69 -20.68 18.44 -19.37
CA GLU A 69 -19.65 18.12 -20.37
C GLU A 69 -19.19 16.67 -20.25
N ILE A 70 -19.01 16.17 -19.02
CA ILE A 70 -18.65 14.76 -18.75
C ILE A 70 -19.77 13.82 -19.22
N ILE A 71 -21.02 14.17 -18.95
CA ILE A 71 -22.19 13.39 -19.38
C ILE A 71 -22.26 13.34 -20.90
N GLU A 72 -22.06 14.47 -21.59
CA GLU A 72 -22.11 14.54 -23.04
C GLU A 72 -20.96 13.75 -23.69
N ASP A 73 -19.74 13.91 -23.18
CA ASP A 73 -18.55 13.17 -23.63
C ASP A 73 -18.73 11.66 -23.44
N THR A 74 -19.25 11.24 -22.28
CA THR A 74 -19.58 9.83 -22.01
C THR A 74 -20.65 9.31 -22.98
N ARG A 75 -21.67 10.12 -23.31
CA ARG A 75 -22.70 9.72 -24.28
C ARG A 75 -22.16 9.62 -25.71
N LYS A 76 -21.29 10.56 -26.11
CA LYS A 76 -20.65 10.58 -27.44
C LYS A 76 -19.65 9.44 -27.63
N SER A 77 -18.89 9.11 -26.60
CA SER A 77 -17.88 8.04 -26.64
C SER A 77 -18.46 6.63 -26.53
N ARG A 78 -19.76 6.48 -26.19
CA ARG A 78 -20.46 5.19 -26.24
C ARG A 78 -20.48 4.67 -27.67
N THR A 79 -19.61 3.72 -27.94
CA THR A 79 -19.70 2.84 -29.10
C THR A 79 -20.51 1.61 -28.72
N THR A 80 -21.51 1.27 -29.53
CA THR A 80 -22.23 -0.01 -29.46
C THR A 80 -21.30 -1.11 -29.94
N ASN A 81 -20.30 -1.45 -29.12
CA ASN A 81 -19.46 -2.60 -29.41
C ASN A 81 -20.25 -3.85 -29.07
N ARG A 82 -20.77 -4.53 -30.10
CA ARG A 82 -21.49 -5.82 -30.03
C ARG A 82 -20.63 -6.99 -29.54
N ARG A 83 -19.45 -6.71 -28.98
CA ARG A 83 -18.49 -7.71 -28.51
C ARG A 83 -19.04 -8.61 -27.39
N PHE A 84 -20.13 -8.20 -26.74
CA PHE A 84 -20.83 -8.94 -25.68
C PHE A 84 -22.22 -9.47 -26.10
N GLU A 85 -22.59 -9.46 -27.39
CA GLU A 85 -23.88 -10.02 -27.84
C GLU A 85 -23.93 -11.57 -27.80
N SER A 86 -22.80 -12.25 -27.55
CA SER A 86 -22.75 -13.71 -27.39
C SER A 86 -22.54 -14.05 -25.92
N GLY A 87 -23.62 -14.53 -25.29
CA GLY A 87 -23.78 -14.66 -23.85
C GLY A 87 -22.67 -15.44 -23.15
N ASN A 88 -22.20 -14.86 -22.06
CA ASN A 88 -22.13 -15.52 -20.77
C ASN A 88 -21.98 -14.43 -19.72
N ASP A 89 -23.08 -14.17 -19.02
CA ASP A 89 -23.12 -13.31 -17.83
C ASP A 89 -22.11 -13.83 -16.80
N ILE A 90 -21.04 -13.08 -16.59
CA ILE A 90 -20.01 -13.33 -15.57
C ILE A 90 -20.32 -12.63 -14.25
N PHE A 91 -21.55 -12.15 -14.08
CA PHE A 91 -22.04 -11.58 -12.83
C PHE A 91 -23.38 -12.24 -12.47
N THR A 92 -23.29 -13.46 -11.95
CA THR A 92 -24.37 -14.16 -11.24
C THR A 92 -23.88 -14.59 -9.88
#